data_AF-A0A261TQZ8-F1
#
_entry.id   AF-A0A261TQZ8-F1
#
_cell.length_a   1.000
_cell.length_b   1.000
_cell.length_c   1.000
_cell.angle_alpha   90.00
_cell.angle_beta   90.00
_cell.angle_gamma   90.00
#
_symmetry.space_group_name_H-M   'P 1'
#
loop_
_entity.id
_entity.type
_entity.pdbx_description
1 polymer ?
#
loop_
_entity_poly.entity_id
_entity_poly.type
_entity_poly.pdbx_seq_one_letter_code
_entity_poly.pdbx_strand_id
1 'polypeptide(L)'
;MIRLPAARRATFTALLGLALASAAGAVRAENELDCPELAQAFAKTYFAFPALKTDTIERLVTWRASCSAKPPKGDGNVSALCQADLPEGGQVFYWIKTGVNAESSGYQICDE
;
A
#
# COMPACT_ATOMS: atom_id res chain seq x y z
N MET A 1 -8.39 -21.12 74.08
CA MET A 1 -9.53 -21.94 73.62
C MET A 1 -10.65 -20.99 73.20
N ILE A 2 -11.15 -21.11 71.97
CA ILE A 2 -12.56 -20.96 71.54
C ILE A 2 -12.56 -20.90 70.01
N ARG A 3 -13.56 -21.58 69.45
CA ARG A 3 -13.67 -22.12 68.09
C ARG A 3 -13.89 -21.05 67.02
N LEU A 4 -13.27 -21.24 65.85
CA LEU A 4 -13.78 -20.69 64.58
C LEU A 4 -15.08 -21.42 64.19
N PRO A 5 -16.03 -20.70 63.56
CA PRO A 5 -16.88 -21.30 62.57
C PRO A 5 -16.66 -20.69 61.19
N ALA A 6 -16.78 -21.56 60.20
CA ALA A 6 -16.48 -21.37 58.80
C ALA A 6 -17.56 -20.62 58.03
N ALA A 7 -17.11 -20.09 56.89
CA ALA A 7 -17.83 -19.92 55.64
C ALA A 7 -18.98 -18.91 55.60
N ARG A 8 -18.87 -17.94 54.68
CA ARG A 8 -19.84 -17.78 53.58
C ARG A 8 -19.41 -16.72 52.56
N ARG A 9 -19.49 -17.15 51.30
CA ARG A 9 -19.98 -16.40 50.12
C ARG A 9 -19.09 -15.30 49.55
N ALA A 10 -18.32 -15.73 48.56
CA ALA A 10 -18.31 -15.21 47.19
C ALA A 10 -19.12 -13.93 46.94
N THR A 11 -18.44 -12.88 46.50
CA THR A 11 -18.87 -12.07 45.35
C THR A 11 -17.62 -11.46 44.72
N PHE A 12 -17.17 -12.05 43.60
CA PHE A 12 -16.14 -11.48 42.75
C PHE A 12 -16.76 -10.29 42.02
N THR A 13 -16.46 -9.07 42.46
CA THR A 13 -16.88 -7.86 41.74
C THR A 13 -15.75 -6.85 41.72
N ALA A 14 -14.99 -6.85 40.64
CA ALA A 14 -14.22 -5.69 40.19
C ALA A 14 -14.04 -5.81 38.68
N LEU A 15 -15.04 -5.34 37.93
CA LEU A 15 -14.93 -5.06 36.51
C LEU A 15 -13.92 -3.91 36.34
N LEU A 16 -12.66 -4.28 36.13
CA LEU A 16 -11.59 -3.34 35.84
C LEU A 16 -11.72 -2.91 34.38
N GLY A 17 -12.54 -1.88 34.14
CA GLY A 17 -12.61 -1.20 32.86
C GLY A 17 -11.34 -0.37 32.66
N LEU A 18 -10.33 -0.92 31.99
CA LEU A 18 -9.27 -0.13 31.38
C LEU A 18 -9.63 0.09 29.90
N ALA A 19 -10.11 1.30 29.61
CA ALA A 19 -10.15 1.82 28.26
C ALA A 19 -8.69 1.97 27.77
N LEU A 20 -8.20 0.99 27.01
CA LEU A 20 -6.98 1.15 26.23
C LEU A 20 -7.30 2.11 25.08
N ALA A 21 -6.90 3.38 25.29
CA ALA A 21 -6.77 4.35 24.22
C ALA A 21 -5.90 3.72 23.12
N SER A 22 -6.52 3.39 21.99
CA SER A 22 -5.81 2.95 20.80
C SER A 22 -5.04 4.15 20.27
N ALA A 23 -3.76 4.25 20.65
CA ALA A 23 -2.81 5.06 19.92
C ALA A 23 -2.67 4.43 18.54
N ALA A 24 -3.48 4.90 17.59
CA ALA A 24 -3.25 4.69 16.17
C ALA A 24 -1.94 5.43 15.84
N GLY A 25 -0.82 4.76 16.14
CA GLY A 25 0.45 5.11 15.56
C GLY A 25 0.26 4.97 14.07
N ALA A 26 0.20 6.11 13.38
CA ALA A 26 0.49 6.18 11.96
C ALA A 26 1.93 5.66 11.82
N VAL A 27 2.06 4.35 11.61
CA VAL A 27 3.22 3.73 11.01
C VAL A 27 3.36 4.37 9.64
N ARG A 28 4.08 5.49 9.61
CA ARG A 28 4.55 6.09 8.38
C ARG A 28 5.45 5.04 7.76
N ALA A 29 4.95 4.39 6.72
CA ALA A 29 5.67 3.34 6.01
C ALA A 29 6.97 3.94 5.45
N GLU A 30 8.08 3.55 6.05
CA GLU A 30 9.41 3.93 5.62
C GLU A 30 9.69 3.18 4.30
N ASN A 31 9.90 3.93 3.21
CA ASN A 31 10.08 3.50 1.80
C ASN A 31 8.82 3.21 0.95
N GLU A 32 7.80 4.07 0.99
CA GLU A 32 6.92 4.17 -0.19
C GLU A 32 7.70 4.80 -1.35
N LEU A 33 8.06 4.00 -2.36
CA LEU A 33 8.62 4.47 -3.64
C LEU A 33 7.74 5.58 -4.25
N ASP A 34 8.23 6.81 -4.34
CA ASP A 34 7.41 7.91 -4.80
C ASP A 34 7.08 7.76 -6.31
N CYS A 35 5.80 7.88 -6.68
CA CYS A 35 5.36 7.62 -8.06
C CYS A 35 5.99 8.60 -9.09
N PRO A 36 6.13 9.91 -8.81
CA PRO A 36 6.91 10.83 -9.63
C PRO A 36 8.37 10.42 -9.81
N GLU A 37 9.04 9.95 -8.76
CA GLU A 37 10.43 9.46 -8.87
C GLU A 37 10.50 8.20 -9.74
N LEU A 38 9.53 7.29 -9.59
CA LEU A 38 9.42 6.11 -10.43
C LEU A 38 9.20 6.47 -11.90
N ALA A 39 8.34 7.44 -12.20
CA ALA A 39 8.13 7.94 -13.56
C ALA A 39 9.42 8.49 -14.18
N GLN A 40 10.24 9.21 -13.39
CA GLN A 40 11.55 9.70 -13.84
C GLN A 40 12.53 8.54 -14.11
N ALA A 41 12.51 7.48 -13.29
CA ALA A 41 13.31 6.28 -13.53
C ALA A 41 12.86 5.53 -14.79
N PHE A 42 11.56 5.48 -15.05
CA PHE A 42 10.97 4.88 -16.24
C PHE A 42 11.35 5.63 -17.51
N ALA A 43 11.29 6.96 -17.52
CA ALA A 43 11.70 7.78 -18.65
C ALA A 43 13.19 7.58 -19.03
N LYS A 44 14.04 7.17 -18.08
CA LYS A 44 15.45 6.83 -18.31
C LYS A 44 15.65 5.40 -18.79
N THR A 45 14.81 4.47 -18.32
CA THR A 45 14.96 3.01 -18.56
C THR A 45 14.26 2.56 -19.84
N TYR A 46 13.06 3.09 -20.08
CA TYR A 46 12.19 2.70 -21.18
C TYR A 46 12.13 3.83 -22.20
N PHE A 47 12.81 3.65 -23.33
CA PHE A 47 12.86 4.65 -24.40
C PHE A 47 11.47 5.11 -24.90
N ALA A 48 10.48 4.22 -24.85
CA ALA A 48 9.11 4.49 -25.29
C ALA A 48 8.14 4.81 -24.15
N PHE A 49 8.64 5.15 -22.95
CA PHE A 49 7.77 5.61 -21.87
C PHE A 49 7.27 7.03 -22.18
N PRO A 50 5.95 7.28 -22.13
CA PRO A 50 5.39 8.55 -22.56
C PRO A 50 5.68 9.68 -21.54
N ALA A 51 5.61 10.92 -22.02
CA ALA A 51 5.54 12.08 -21.14
C ALA A 51 4.22 12.08 -20.36
N LEU A 52 4.24 12.49 -19.10
CA LEU A 52 3.08 12.48 -18.20
C LEU A 52 2.68 13.89 -17.80
N LYS A 53 1.39 14.08 -17.46
CA LYS A 53 0.96 15.24 -16.68
C LYS A 53 1.36 15.01 -15.22
N THR A 54 2.38 15.72 -14.75
CA THR A 54 3.00 15.42 -13.43
C THR A 54 2.08 15.64 -12.25
N ASP A 55 1.07 16.50 -12.39
CA ASP A 55 0.05 16.81 -11.40
C ASP A 55 -1.06 15.76 -11.29
N THR A 56 -1.13 14.81 -12.22
CA THR A 56 -2.11 13.71 -12.21
C THR A 56 -1.50 12.37 -11.76
N ILE A 57 -0.22 12.36 -11.39
CA ILE A 57 0.46 11.16 -10.92
C ILE A 57 -0.13 10.74 -9.57
N GLU A 58 -0.69 9.54 -9.53
CA GLU A 58 -1.27 8.95 -8.34
C GLU A 58 -0.71 7.56 -8.05
N ARG A 59 -0.71 7.23 -6.76
CA ARG A 59 -0.36 5.90 -6.26
C ARG A 59 -1.63 5.08 -6.06
N LEU A 60 -1.58 3.83 -6.49
CA LEU A 60 -2.70 2.90 -6.39
C LEU A 60 -2.43 1.82 -5.34
N VAL A 61 -3.46 1.44 -4.59
CA VAL A 61 -3.39 0.33 -3.62
C VAL A 61 -3.53 -1.02 -4.32
N THR A 62 -4.18 -1.06 -5.49
CA THR A 62 -4.44 -2.29 -6.25
C THR A 62 -4.48 -2.00 -7.75
N TRP A 63 -4.02 -2.94 -8.57
CA TRP A 63 -3.98 -2.76 -10.02
C TRP A 63 -5.39 -2.68 -10.62
N ARG A 64 -6.40 -3.23 -9.94
CA ARG A 64 -7.81 -3.15 -10.37
C ARG A 64 -8.39 -1.74 -10.30
N ALA A 65 -7.71 -0.82 -9.60
CA ALA A 65 -8.06 0.60 -9.58
C ALA A 65 -7.38 1.38 -10.73
N SER A 66 -6.49 0.74 -11.48
CA SER A 66 -5.86 1.35 -12.64
C SER A 66 -6.75 1.29 -13.88
N CYS A 67 -6.36 2.00 -14.92
CA CYS A 67 -6.90 1.94 -16.26
C CYS A 67 -6.63 0.60 -16.96
N SER A 68 -5.75 -0.25 -16.44
CA SER A 68 -5.40 -1.51 -17.09
C SER A 68 -6.37 -2.65 -16.76
N ALA A 69 -6.81 -3.35 -17.82
CA ALA A 69 -7.57 -4.58 -17.71
C ALA A 69 -6.75 -5.80 -17.25
N LYS A 70 -5.41 -5.69 -17.19
CA LYS A 70 -4.51 -6.81 -16.91
C LYS A 70 -3.59 -6.50 -15.71
N PRO A 71 -3.27 -7.50 -14.88
CA PRO A 71 -2.35 -7.31 -13.77
C PRO A 71 -0.92 -7.04 -14.24
N PRO A 72 -0.08 -6.42 -13.38
CA PRO A 72 1.37 -6.36 -13.54
C PRO A 72 1.99 -7.70 -13.89
N LYS A 73 2.76 -7.74 -14.98
CA LYS A 73 3.49 -8.93 -15.43
C LYS A 73 4.80 -9.13 -14.66
N GLY A 74 5.39 -10.33 -14.80
CA GLY A 74 6.67 -10.69 -14.20
C GLY A 74 6.53 -11.32 -12.82
N ASP A 75 7.64 -11.82 -12.27
CA ASP A 75 7.69 -12.44 -10.94
C ASP A 75 7.87 -11.42 -9.81
N GLY A 76 7.69 -11.86 -8.57
CA GLY A 76 7.88 -11.03 -7.37
C GLY A 76 6.61 -10.36 -6.86
N ASN A 77 6.76 -9.59 -5.79
CA ASN A 77 5.69 -8.85 -5.13
C ASN A 77 5.62 -7.43 -5.65
N VAL A 78 4.40 -6.89 -5.77
CA VAL A 78 4.19 -5.50 -6.17
C VAL A 78 4.68 -4.56 -5.07
N SER A 79 5.58 -3.64 -5.41
CA SER A 79 6.16 -2.66 -4.49
C SER A 79 5.61 -1.24 -4.74
N ALA A 80 5.25 -0.93 -5.98
CA ALA A 80 4.49 0.28 -6.31
C ALA A 80 3.59 0.06 -7.53
N LEU A 81 2.43 0.71 -7.50
CA LEU A 81 1.48 0.83 -8.59
C LEU A 81 1.18 2.31 -8.76
N CYS A 82 1.33 2.82 -9.97
CA CYS A 82 1.17 4.23 -10.24
C CYS A 82 0.38 4.42 -11.53
N GLN A 83 -0.35 5.52 -11.59
CA GLN A 83 -1.10 5.94 -12.77
C GLN A 83 -0.91 7.43 -13.00
N ALA A 84 -0.99 7.85 -14.26
CA ALA A 84 -1.00 9.25 -14.64
C ALA A 84 -1.71 9.46 -15.98
N ASP A 85 -2.22 10.67 -16.18
CA ASP A 85 -2.78 11.10 -17.46
C ASP A 85 -1.67 11.48 -18.44
N LEU A 86 -1.91 11.20 -19.72
CA LEU A 86 -1.04 11.65 -20.80
C LEU A 86 -1.44 13.06 -21.29
N PRO A 87 -0.48 13.88 -21.77
CA PRO A 87 -0.75 15.18 -22.37
C PRO A 87 -1.79 15.15 -23.49
N GLU A 88 -1.73 14.12 -24.35
CA GLU A 88 -2.57 13.99 -25.56
C GLU A 88 -3.90 13.25 -25.32
N GLY A 89 -4.18 12.86 -24.07
CA GLY A 89 -5.35 12.05 -23.71
C GLY A 89 -4.99 10.58 -23.46
N GLY A 90 -5.88 9.87 -22.76
CA GLY A 90 -5.60 8.54 -22.23
C GLY A 90 -4.72 8.56 -20.98
N GLN A 91 -4.40 7.37 -20.49
CA GLN A 91 -3.68 7.16 -19.23
C GLN A 91 -2.56 6.15 -19.40
N VAL A 92 -1.61 6.16 -18.46
CA VAL A 92 -0.61 5.10 -18.34
C VAL A 92 -0.64 4.53 -16.94
N PHE A 93 -0.62 3.21 -16.88
CA PHE A 93 -0.44 2.44 -15.67
C PHE A 93 0.98 1.87 -15.64
N TYR A 94 1.73 2.08 -14.57
CA TYR A 94 3.11 1.61 -14.44
C TYR A 94 3.39 1.07 -13.03
N TRP A 95 4.32 0.12 -12.95
CA TRP A 95 4.53 -0.65 -11.74
C TRP A 95 5.98 -1.12 -11.58
N ILE A 96 6.32 -1.41 -10.34
CA ILE A 96 7.58 -2.05 -9.95
C ILE A 96 7.28 -3.21 -9.00
N LYS A 97 8.00 -4.30 -9.18
CA LYS A 97 7.90 -5.51 -8.40
C LYS A 97 9.27 -5.92 -7.90
N THR A 98 9.35 -6.26 -6.62
CA THR A 98 10.57 -6.76 -6.01
C THR A 98 10.46 -8.28 -5.84
N GLY A 99 11.36 -9.02 -6.49
CA GLY A 99 11.55 -10.45 -6.28
C GLY A 99 12.80 -10.73 -5.44
N VAL A 100 13.00 -12.00 -5.07
CA VAL A 100 14.16 -12.43 -4.26
C VAL A 100 15.49 -12.19 -5.00
N ASN A 101 15.49 -12.37 -6.32
CA ASN A 101 16.71 -12.34 -7.14
C ASN A 101 16.82 -11.10 -8.03
N ALA A 102 15.70 -10.44 -8.34
CA ALA A 102 15.66 -9.32 -9.25
C ALA A 102 14.41 -8.47 -9.04
N GLU A 103 14.54 -7.19 -9.38
CA GLU A 103 13.42 -6.28 -9.59
C GLU A 103 12.87 -6.48 -11.01
N SER A 104 11.56 -6.38 -11.16
CA SER A 104 10.91 -6.27 -12.47
C SER A 104 9.97 -5.08 -12.50
N SER A 105 9.89 -4.40 -13.63
CA SER A 105 9.05 -3.22 -13.79
C SER A 105 8.36 -3.26 -15.16
N GLY A 106 7.34 -2.45 -15.33
CA GLY A 106 6.63 -2.36 -16.59
C GLY A 106 5.57 -1.29 -16.59
N TYR A 107 5.07 -0.97 -17.77
CA TYR A 107 3.99 -0.02 -17.97
C TYR A 107 3.05 -0.48 -19.08
N GLN A 108 1.85 0.11 -19.09
CA GLN A 108 0.85 -0.08 -20.11
C GLN A 108 0.16 1.26 -20.37
N ILE A 109 0.15 1.67 -21.64
CA ILE A 109 -0.71 2.76 -22.10
C ILE A 109 -2.13 2.21 -22.21
N CYS A 110 -3.07 2.94 -21.63
CA CYS A 110 -4.49 2.67 -21.64
C CYS A 110 -5.12 3.65 -22.63
N ASP A 111 -5.51 3.13 -23.80
CA ASP A 111 -6.37 3.84 -24.74
C ASP A 111 -7.82 3.69 -24.25
N GLU A 112 -8.56 4.79 -24.14
CA GLU A 112 -10.00 4.78 -23.83
C GLU A 112 -10.82 4.08 -24.92
#